data_AF-A0A161G6H9-F1
#
_entry.id   AF-A0A161G6H9-F1
#
_cell.length_a   1.000
_cell.length_b   1.000
_cell.length_c   1.000
_cell.angle_alpha   90.00
_cell.angle_beta   90.00
_cell.angle_gamma   90.00
#
_symmetry.space_group_name_H-M   'P 1'
#
loop_
_entity.id
_entity.type
_entity.pdbx_description
1 polymer ?
#
loop_
_entity_poly.entity_id
_entity_poly.type
_entity_poly.pdbx_seq_one_letter_code
_entity_poly.pdbx_strand_id
1 'polypeptide(L)'
;GKLLFAARVIPYRGSWLDIEFDSKDVVHARIDRRRKIPVTSLLMALGMDGEEILSTFYNKITYKRAGDHWRIPFNVERFRGLKAVGDLVDADTGEIVVEQGKKITARQARALGEKGLKAIKATDEDLLGNYLAEDIVNYGTGEIFLEAGDEIDDKTLKVLLGTGEHEIQVLDIDHVNVGAYIRNTLNVDKNESRQDA
;
A
#
# COMPACT_ATOMS: atom_id res chain seq x y z
N GLY A 1 25.02 2.85 11.19
CA GLY A 1 23.89 2.14 11.81
C GLY A 1 22.60 2.83 11.39
N LYS A 2 21.52 2.07 11.21
CA LYS A 2 20.20 2.62 10.86
C LYS A 2 19.66 3.48 12.01
N LEU A 3 19.11 4.65 11.71
CA LEU A 3 18.45 5.50 12.70
C LEU A 3 17.10 4.88 13.07
N LEU A 4 16.80 4.80 14.36
CA LEU A 4 15.51 4.34 14.87
C LEU A 4 14.77 5.52 15.47
N PHE A 5 13.52 5.70 15.04
CA PHE A 5 12.64 6.74 15.55
C PHE A 5 11.76 6.17 16.67
N ALA A 6 11.46 7.01 17.66
CA ALA A 6 10.54 6.68 18.73
C ALA A 6 9.75 7.92 19.14
N ALA A 7 8.54 7.70 19.60
CA ALA A 7 7.67 8.69 20.21
C ALA A 7 7.25 8.20 21.60
N ARG A 8 7.08 9.12 22.55
CA ARG A 8 6.64 8.81 23.90
C ARG A 8 5.58 9.80 24.34
N VAL A 9 4.46 9.27 24.82
CA VAL A 9 3.41 10.03 25.47
C VAL A 9 3.54 9.82 26.98
N ILE A 10 3.82 10.91 27.70
CA ILE A 10 3.97 10.93 29.16
C ILE A 10 2.78 11.68 29.75
N PRO A 11 1.79 11.00 30.36
CA PRO A 11 0.68 11.69 30.98
C PRO A 11 1.07 12.26 32.35
N TYR A 12 0.31 13.24 32.83
CA TYR A 12 0.44 13.73 34.22
C TYR A 12 0.06 12.66 35.25
N ARG A 13 -0.93 11.82 34.93
CA ARG A 13 -1.34 10.64 35.70
C ARG A 13 -1.72 9.51 34.75
N GLY A 14 -1.35 8.28 35.09
CA GLY A 14 -1.67 7.09 34.31
C GLY A 14 -0.46 6.52 33.57
N SER A 15 -0.74 5.60 32.65
CA SER A 15 0.26 4.79 31.99
C SER A 15 1.02 5.53 30.90
N TRP A 16 2.31 5.27 30.78
CA TRP A 16 3.12 5.79 29.68
C TRP A 16 2.87 4.98 28.41
N LEU A 17 2.85 5.65 27.26
CA LEU A 17 2.79 4.99 25.95
C LEU A 17 4.06 5.32 25.15
N ASP A 18 4.81 4.28 24.83
CA ASP A 18 5.98 4.33 23.96
C ASP A 18 5.62 3.73 22.60
N ILE A 19 6.02 4.40 21.52
CA ILE A 19 5.94 3.89 20.15
C ILE A 19 7.36 3.92 19.57
N GLU A 20 7.85 2.81 19.05
CA GLU A 20 9.24 2.71 18.57
C GLU A 20 9.37 1.83 17.33
N PHE A 21 10.24 2.23 16.40
CA PHE A 21 10.66 1.39 15.29
C PHE A 21 11.75 0.41 15.73
N ASP A 22 11.73 -0.80 15.18
CA ASP A 22 12.85 -1.74 15.27
C ASP A 22 13.76 -1.69 14.03
N SER A 23 14.81 -2.53 14.01
CA SER A 23 15.75 -2.59 12.89
C SER A 23 15.12 -3.01 11.55
N LYS A 24 13.96 -3.67 11.58
CA LYS A 24 13.21 -4.17 10.42
C LYS A 24 12.07 -3.23 9.99
N ASP A 25 12.01 -2.03 10.56
CA ASP A 25 10.93 -1.05 10.35
C ASP A 25 9.54 -1.50 10.85
N VAL A 26 9.49 -2.47 11.76
CA VAL A 26 8.25 -2.85 12.45
C VAL A 26 8.01 -1.87 13.59
N VAL A 27 6.79 -1.32 13.63
CA VAL A 27 6.38 -0.33 14.62
C VAL A 27 5.80 -1.04 15.83
N HIS A 28 6.37 -0.80 17.00
CA HIS A 28 5.94 -1.42 18.24
C HIS A 28 5.33 -0.38 19.18
N ALA A 29 4.29 -0.78 19.91
CA ALA A 29 3.80 -0.08 21.08
C ALA A 29 4.30 -0.74 22.37
N ARG A 30 4.41 0.05 23.43
CA ARG A 30 4.70 -0.43 24.77
C ARG A 30 3.98 0.44 25.80
N ILE A 31 3.21 -0.20 26.67
CA ILE A 31 2.46 0.45 27.75
C ILE A 31 3.22 0.20 29.06
N ASP A 32 3.45 1.26 29.83
CA ASP A 32 4.16 1.21 31.13
C ASP A 32 5.50 0.46 31.10
N ARG A 33 6.27 0.66 30.02
CA ARG A 33 7.57 0.03 29.83
C ARG A 33 7.56 -1.51 29.90
N ARG A 34 6.40 -2.14 29.66
CA ARG A 34 6.25 -3.61 29.61
C ARG A 34 6.82 -4.20 28.31
N ARG A 35 6.36 -5.40 27.92
CA ARG A 35 6.76 -6.05 26.67
C ARG A 35 6.34 -5.22 25.46
N LYS A 36 7.10 -5.30 24.37
CA LYS A 36 6.70 -4.75 23.08
C LYS A 36 5.54 -5.57 22.53
N ILE A 37 4.60 -4.89 21.90
CA ILE A 37 3.57 -5.47 21.04
C ILE A 37 3.60 -4.72 19.70
N PRO A 38 3.18 -5.32 18.58
CA PRO A 38 2.94 -4.58 17.35
C PRO A 38 2.00 -3.40 17.62
N VAL A 39 2.25 -2.24 17.00
CA VAL A 39 1.37 -1.07 17.20
C VAL A 39 -0.05 -1.34 16.70
N THR A 40 -0.20 -2.22 15.71
CA THR A 40 -1.48 -2.66 15.15
C THR A 40 -2.34 -3.38 16.18
N SER A 41 -1.75 -4.15 17.10
CA SER A 41 -2.50 -4.76 18.22
C SER A 41 -3.17 -3.68 19.08
N LEU A 42 -2.45 -2.60 19.38
CA LEU A 42 -3.05 -1.48 20.12
C LEU A 42 -4.22 -0.84 19.35
N LEU A 43 -4.09 -0.69 18.03
CA LEU A 43 -5.15 -0.14 17.18
C LEU A 43 -6.37 -1.07 17.11
N MET A 44 -6.15 -2.38 17.02
CA MET A 44 -7.22 -3.38 17.08
C MET A 44 -7.96 -3.37 18.42
N ALA A 45 -7.23 -3.27 19.54
CA ALA A 45 -7.84 -3.14 20.87
C ALA A 45 -8.72 -1.88 21.00
N LEU A 46 -8.35 -0.81 20.29
CA LEU A 46 -9.13 0.43 20.18
C LEU A 46 -10.34 0.31 19.26
N GLY A 47 -10.50 -0.81 18.56
CA GLY A 47 -11.68 -1.17 17.79
C GLY A 47 -11.55 -1.01 16.28
N MET A 48 -10.32 -0.84 15.76
CA MET A 48 -10.08 -0.80 14.32
C MET A 48 -9.84 -2.22 13.77
N ASP A 49 -10.38 -2.56 12.62
CA ASP A 49 -9.97 -3.76 11.88
C ASP A 49 -8.74 -3.49 10.98
N GLY A 50 -8.25 -4.53 10.29
CA GLY A 50 -7.08 -4.44 9.42
C GLY A 50 -7.25 -3.42 8.29
N GLU A 51 -8.41 -3.39 7.64
CA GLU A 51 -8.71 -2.44 6.57
C GLU A 51 -8.80 -0.99 7.07
N GLU A 52 -9.44 -0.78 8.22
CA GLU A 52 -9.53 0.52 8.87
C GLU A 52 -8.14 1.03 9.30
N ILE A 53 -7.28 0.14 9.81
CA ILE A 53 -5.88 0.46 10.10
C ILE A 53 -5.19 0.91 8.81
N LEU A 54 -5.23 0.10 7.75
CA LEU A 54 -4.53 0.43 6.50
C LEU A 54 -5.05 1.74 5.89
N SER A 55 -6.36 1.93 5.81
CA SER A 55 -6.98 3.14 5.25
C SER A 55 -6.74 4.41 6.08
N THR A 56 -6.46 4.27 7.38
CA THR A 56 -6.09 5.40 8.24
C THR A 56 -4.68 5.94 7.91
N PHE A 57 -3.75 5.05 7.53
CA PHE A 57 -2.34 5.41 7.32
C PHE A 57 -1.93 5.52 5.85
N TYR A 58 -2.73 5.00 4.93
CA TYR A 58 -2.42 4.96 3.51
C TYR A 58 -3.57 5.49 2.66
N ASN A 59 -3.22 6.26 1.62
CA ASN A 59 -4.14 6.49 0.53
C ASN A 59 -4.31 5.21 -0.29
N LYS A 60 -5.41 5.12 -1.03
CA LYS A 60 -5.70 4.01 -1.94
C LYS A 60 -5.61 4.50 -3.38
N ILE A 61 -5.20 3.60 -4.28
CA ILE A 61 -5.23 3.83 -5.72
C ILE A 61 -6.07 2.74 -6.35
N THR A 62 -7.06 3.16 -7.13
CA THR A 62 -7.93 2.24 -7.85
C THR A 62 -7.30 1.85 -9.17
N TYR A 63 -7.05 0.56 -9.36
CA TYR A 63 -6.61 0.00 -10.63
C TYR A 63 -7.82 -0.64 -11.30
N LYS A 64 -8.04 -0.34 -12.58
CA LYS A 64 -9.20 -0.85 -13.32
C LYS A 64 -8.76 -1.68 -14.52
N ARG A 65 -9.29 -2.88 -14.67
CA ARG A 65 -9.07 -3.72 -15.86
C ARG A 65 -9.74 -3.07 -17.07
N ALA A 66 -9.04 -3.06 -18.19
CA ALA A 66 -9.54 -2.60 -19.47
C ALA A 66 -9.11 -3.58 -20.57
N GLY A 67 -9.88 -4.66 -20.72
CA GLY A 67 -9.52 -5.75 -21.61
C GLY A 67 -8.30 -6.51 -21.09
N ASP A 68 -7.21 -6.46 -21.85
CA ASP A 68 -5.97 -7.19 -21.59
C ASP A 68 -4.99 -6.48 -20.65
N HIS A 69 -5.22 -5.21 -20.32
CA HIS A 69 -4.34 -4.42 -19.46
C HIS A 69 -5.10 -3.79 -18.29
N TRP A 70 -4.34 -3.23 -17.35
CA TRP A 70 -4.84 -2.39 -16.27
C TRP A 70 -4.67 -0.91 -16.60
N ARG A 71 -5.58 -0.11 -16.09
CA ARG A 71 -5.53 1.34 -16.10
C ARG A 71 -5.16 1.81 -14.71
N ILE A 72 -3.97 2.40 -14.59
CA ILE A 72 -3.47 2.96 -13.33
C ILE A 72 -3.54 4.49 -13.40
N PRO A 73 -4.10 5.18 -12.38
CA PRO A 73 -4.15 6.63 -12.36
C PRO A 73 -2.75 7.27 -12.46
N PHE A 74 -2.61 8.22 -13.37
CA PHE A 74 -1.40 9.03 -13.47
C PHE A 74 -1.41 10.10 -12.37
N ASN A 75 -0.32 10.18 -11.60
CA ASN A 75 -0.12 11.20 -10.58
C ASN A 75 1.27 11.82 -10.70
N VAL A 76 1.34 13.14 -10.84
CA VAL A 76 2.60 13.86 -11.06
C VAL A 76 3.63 13.57 -9.96
N GLU A 77 3.21 13.56 -8.69
CA GLU A 77 4.12 13.36 -7.56
C GLU A 77 4.61 11.91 -7.45
N ARG A 78 3.79 10.92 -7.80
CA ARG A 78 4.21 9.51 -7.83
C ARG A 78 5.19 9.24 -8.96
N PHE A 79 4.93 9.79 -10.15
CA PHE A 79 5.72 9.47 -11.34
C PHE A 79 7.00 10.31 -11.45
N ARG A 80 7.09 11.48 -10.80
CA ARG A 80 8.28 12.31 -10.90
C ARG A 80 9.49 11.64 -10.24
N GLY A 81 10.62 11.64 -10.94
CA GLY A 81 11.87 11.08 -10.48
C GLY A 81 12.04 9.60 -10.79
N LEU A 82 10.96 8.88 -11.14
CA LEU A 82 11.03 7.48 -11.54
C LEU A 82 11.76 7.31 -12.88
N LYS A 83 12.41 6.17 -13.03
CA LYS A 83 12.96 5.72 -14.30
C LYS A 83 11.97 4.72 -14.90
N ALA A 84 11.52 4.95 -16.12
CA ALA A 84 10.60 4.05 -16.80
C ALA A 84 11.29 2.69 -17.03
N VAL A 85 10.74 1.61 -16.47
CA VAL A 85 11.29 0.25 -16.62
C VAL A 85 10.88 -0.35 -17.96
N GLY A 86 9.67 -0.02 -18.44
CA GLY A 86 9.17 -0.22 -19.80
C GLY A 86 8.68 1.09 -20.40
N ASP A 87 8.08 1.04 -21.58
CA ASP A 87 7.42 2.20 -22.17
C ASP A 87 6.20 2.59 -21.33
N LEU A 88 6.12 3.88 -20.96
CA LEU A 88 4.95 4.44 -20.31
C LEU A 88 3.94 4.82 -21.38
N VAL A 89 2.80 4.12 -21.40
CA VAL A 89 1.78 4.26 -22.43
C VAL A 89 0.53 4.90 -21.85
N ASP A 90 0.00 5.92 -22.50
CA ASP A 90 -1.30 6.52 -22.14
C ASP A 90 -2.42 5.49 -22.36
N ALA A 91 -3.21 5.26 -21.31
CA ALA A 91 -4.31 4.29 -21.36
C ALA A 91 -5.47 4.73 -22.27
N ASP A 92 -5.64 6.02 -22.52
CA ASP A 92 -6.70 6.56 -23.37
C ASP A 92 -6.32 6.55 -24.85
N THR A 93 -5.09 6.96 -25.18
CA THR A 93 -4.67 7.15 -26.57
C THR A 93 -3.83 5.99 -27.12
N GLY A 94 -3.19 5.21 -26.24
CA GLY A 94 -2.22 4.19 -26.63
C GLY A 94 -0.86 4.77 -27.06
N GLU A 95 -0.64 6.07 -26.93
CA GLU A 95 0.64 6.71 -27.26
C GLU A 95 1.68 6.47 -26.16
N ILE A 96 2.93 6.27 -26.58
CA ILE A 96 4.07 6.23 -25.65
C ILE A 96 4.35 7.66 -25.19
N VAL A 97 4.11 7.93 -23.91
CA VAL A 97 4.33 9.24 -23.28
C VAL A 97 5.74 9.36 -22.68
N VAL A 98 6.36 8.23 -22.34
CA VAL A 98 7.77 8.15 -21.91
C VAL A 98 8.36 6.84 -22.40
N GLU A 99 9.43 6.90 -23.19
CA GLU A 99 10.15 5.70 -23.62
C GLU A 99 10.89 5.01 -22.45
N GLN A 100 11.03 3.70 -22.56
CA GLN A 100 11.79 2.85 -21.67
C GLN A 100 13.17 3.43 -21.34
N GLY A 101 13.56 3.31 -20.08
CA GLY A 101 14.87 3.71 -19.57
C GLY A 101 15.02 5.22 -19.32
N LYS A 102 14.08 6.06 -19.78
CA LYS A 102 14.11 7.51 -19.51
C LYS A 102 13.67 7.81 -18.08
N LYS A 103 14.32 8.81 -17.49
CA LYS A 103 13.91 9.36 -16.19
C LYS A 103 12.82 10.40 -16.39
N ILE A 104 11.70 10.23 -15.69
CA ILE A 104 10.58 11.18 -15.69
C ILE A 104 10.97 12.37 -14.82
N THR A 105 11.40 13.47 -15.43
CA THR A 105 11.73 14.68 -14.67
C THR A 105 10.46 15.32 -14.09
N ALA A 106 10.58 16.11 -13.02
CA ALA A 106 9.43 16.83 -12.47
C ALA A 106 8.76 17.75 -13.51
N ARG A 107 9.55 18.36 -14.40
CA ARG A 107 9.03 19.16 -15.52
C ARG A 107 8.24 18.30 -16.51
N GLN A 108 8.75 17.12 -16.86
CA GLN A 108 8.07 16.20 -17.77
C GLN A 108 6.78 15.65 -17.16
N ALA A 109 6.80 15.22 -15.89
CA ALA A 109 5.60 14.73 -15.20
C ALA A 109 4.49 15.77 -15.17
N ARG A 110 4.81 17.03 -14.84
CA ARG A 110 3.85 18.15 -14.88
C ARG A 110 3.30 18.39 -16.29
N ALA A 111 4.18 18.44 -17.29
CA ALA A 111 3.77 18.65 -18.67
C ALA A 111 2.84 17.53 -19.19
N LEU A 112 3.04 16.27 -18.76
CA LEU A 112 2.15 15.17 -19.08
C LEU A 112 0.76 15.36 -18.45
N GLY A 113 0.71 15.73 -17.17
CA GLY A 113 -0.54 16.05 -16.49
C GLY A 113 -1.28 17.23 -17.11
N GLU A 114 -0.57 18.31 -17.46
CA GLU A 114 -1.12 19.50 -18.14
C GLU A 114 -1.67 19.18 -19.54
N LYS A 115 -1.06 18.22 -20.23
CA LYS A 115 -1.56 17.71 -21.52
C LYS A 115 -2.77 16.78 -21.38
N GLY A 116 -3.22 16.52 -20.15
CA GLY A 116 -4.43 15.74 -19.88
C GLY A 116 -4.20 14.24 -19.70
N LEU A 117 -2.97 13.78 -19.47
CA LEU A 117 -2.70 12.38 -19.16
C LEU A 117 -3.37 12.00 -17.84
N LYS A 118 -4.32 11.05 -17.89
CA LYS A 118 -5.11 10.62 -16.73
C LYS A 118 -4.72 9.26 -16.20
N ALA A 119 -4.34 8.34 -17.08
CA ALA A 119 -4.02 6.97 -16.71
C ALA A 119 -2.95 6.37 -17.62
N ILE A 120 -2.19 5.44 -17.06
CA ILE A 120 -1.17 4.67 -17.76
C ILE A 120 -1.66 3.23 -17.94
N LYS A 121 -1.27 2.58 -19.04
CA LYS A 121 -1.43 1.14 -19.21
C LYS A 121 -0.42 0.37 -18.36
N ALA A 122 -0.90 -0.58 -17.60
CA ALA A 122 -0.07 -1.50 -16.83
C ALA A 122 -0.39 -2.94 -17.25
N THR A 123 0.64 -3.76 -17.34
CA THR A 123 0.56 -5.22 -17.50
C THR A 123 0.22 -5.88 -16.17
N ASP A 124 -0.04 -7.19 -16.17
CA ASP A 124 -0.25 -7.94 -14.93
C ASP A 124 1.03 -7.96 -14.07
N GLU A 125 2.20 -8.01 -14.70
CA GLU A 125 3.50 -7.96 -14.04
C GLU A 125 3.78 -6.61 -13.37
N ASP A 126 3.22 -5.51 -13.88
CA ASP A 126 3.38 -4.17 -13.27
C ASP A 126 2.64 -4.04 -11.93
N LEU A 127 1.73 -4.96 -11.60
CA LEU A 127 1.05 -5.00 -10.31
C LEU A 127 1.95 -5.59 -9.21
N LEU A 128 2.98 -6.35 -9.58
CA LEU A 128 3.81 -7.08 -8.62
C LEU A 128 4.51 -6.13 -7.63
N GLY A 129 4.52 -6.52 -6.36
CA GLY A 129 5.09 -5.76 -5.25
C GLY A 129 4.20 -4.63 -4.70
N ASN A 130 3.04 -4.37 -5.31
CA ASN A 130 2.01 -3.54 -4.68
C ASN A 130 1.28 -4.34 -3.59
N TYR A 131 0.54 -3.64 -2.73
CA TYR A 131 -0.22 -4.26 -1.64
C TYR A 131 -1.71 -3.97 -1.81
N LEU A 132 -2.55 -4.98 -1.61
CA LEU A 132 -4.00 -4.81 -1.61
C LEU A 132 -4.43 -3.92 -0.45
N ALA A 133 -5.42 -3.06 -0.69
CA ALA A 133 -5.94 -2.14 0.31
C ALA A 133 -7.25 -2.60 0.96
N GLU A 134 -7.88 -3.63 0.38
CA GLU A 134 -9.18 -4.19 0.74
C GLU A 134 -9.14 -5.70 0.48
N ASP A 135 -9.98 -6.44 1.19
CA ASP A 135 -10.17 -7.87 0.99
C ASP A 135 -10.75 -8.15 -0.40
N ILE A 136 -10.29 -9.24 -1.02
CA ILE A 136 -10.86 -9.76 -2.25
C ILE A 136 -11.80 -10.90 -1.89
N VAL A 137 -13.10 -10.65 -1.93
CA VAL A 137 -14.12 -11.54 -1.38
C VAL A 137 -15.02 -12.11 -2.47
N ASN A 138 -15.30 -13.42 -2.40
CA ASN A 138 -16.40 -14.01 -3.12
C ASN A 138 -17.72 -13.66 -2.42
N TYR A 139 -18.43 -12.63 -2.91
CA TYR A 139 -19.70 -12.22 -2.31
C TYR A 139 -20.81 -13.29 -2.38
N GLY A 140 -20.68 -14.31 -3.22
CA GLY A 140 -21.64 -15.41 -3.30
C GLY A 140 -21.45 -16.44 -2.17
N THR A 141 -20.21 -16.68 -1.75
CA THR A 141 -19.87 -17.70 -0.73
C THR A 141 -19.44 -17.10 0.62
N GLY A 142 -19.04 -15.84 0.64
CA GLY A 142 -18.39 -15.18 1.77
C GLY A 142 -16.92 -15.58 1.97
N GLU A 143 -16.33 -16.33 1.04
CA GLU A 143 -14.93 -16.73 1.10
C GLU A 143 -14.02 -15.53 0.78
N ILE A 144 -13.03 -15.26 1.65
CA ILE A 144 -11.98 -14.28 1.41
C ILE A 144 -10.89 -14.98 0.59
N PHE A 145 -10.65 -14.50 -0.63
CA PHE A 145 -9.60 -15.03 -1.50
C PHE A 145 -8.22 -14.47 -1.16
N LEU A 146 -8.16 -13.17 -0.85
CA LEU A 146 -6.95 -12.43 -0.46
C LEU A 146 -7.35 -11.38 0.57
N GLU A 147 -6.47 -11.11 1.53
CA GLU A 147 -6.72 -10.17 2.63
C GLU A 147 -6.13 -8.79 2.33
N ALA A 148 -6.72 -7.76 2.92
CA ALA A 148 -6.18 -6.42 2.90
C ALA A 148 -4.75 -6.39 3.49
N GLY A 149 -3.82 -5.80 2.73
CA GLY A 149 -2.41 -5.79 3.06
C GLY A 149 -1.60 -6.93 2.43
N ASP A 150 -2.23 -7.91 1.79
CA ASP A 150 -1.49 -8.92 1.02
C ASP A 150 -0.63 -8.27 -0.07
N GLU A 151 0.58 -8.80 -0.25
CA GLU A 151 1.44 -8.41 -1.37
C GLU A 151 0.96 -9.09 -2.64
N ILE A 152 0.93 -8.34 -3.74
CA ILE A 152 0.71 -8.90 -5.07
C ILE A 152 2.03 -9.52 -5.53
N ASP A 153 2.19 -10.82 -5.28
CA ASP A 153 3.30 -11.65 -5.75
C ASP A 153 2.80 -12.60 -6.86
N ASP A 154 3.68 -13.45 -7.41
CA ASP A 154 3.31 -14.39 -8.47
C ASP A 154 2.16 -15.36 -8.09
N LYS A 155 2.01 -15.66 -6.80
CA LYS A 155 0.98 -16.58 -6.30
C LYS A 155 -0.33 -15.83 -6.09
N THR A 156 -0.32 -14.70 -5.39
CA THR A 156 -1.52 -13.92 -5.11
C THR A 156 -2.06 -13.27 -6.37
N LEU A 157 -1.20 -12.86 -7.32
CA LEU A 157 -1.62 -12.37 -8.64
C LEU A 157 -2.43 -13.43 -9.40
N LYS A 158 -2.02 -14.71 -9.38
CA LYS A 158 -2.79 -15.79 -10.02
C LYS A 158 -4.16 -15.99 -9.39
N VAL A 159 -4.23 -15.91 -8.06
CA VAL A 159 -5.52 -15.95 -7.33
C VAL A 159 -6.38 -14.77 -7.74
N LEU A 160 -5.83 -13.55 -7.68
CA LEU A 160 -6.50 -12.30 -8.03
C LEU A 160 -7.05 -12.31 -9.46
N LEU A 161 -6.27 -12.77 -10.45
CA LEU A 161 -6.74 -12.87 -11.83
C LEU A 161 -7.83 -13.95 -11.99
N GLY A 162 -7.78 -14.99 -11.16
CA GLY A 162 -8.78 -16.07 -11.13
C GLY A 162 -10.12 -15.66 -10.54
N THR A 163 -10.18 -14.60 -9.72
CA THR A 163 -11.45 -14.10 -9.16
C THR A 163 -12.30 -13.38 -10.21
N GLY A 164 -11.68 -12.88 -11.28
CA GLY A 164 -12.35 -12.10 -12.33
C GLY A 164 -12.59 -10.65 -11.94
N GLU A 165 -11.97 -10.14 -10.87
CA GLU A 165 -12.11 -8.74 -10.47
C GLU A 165 -11.62 -7.79 -11.55
N HIS A 166 -12.43 -6.76 -11.83
CA HIS A 166 -12.12 -5.72 -12.81
C HIS A 166 -11.69 -4.41 -12.16
N GLU A 167 -11.76 -4.31 -10.84
CA GLU A 167 -11.36 -3.14 -10.09
C GLU A 167 -10.74 -3.60 -8.78
N ILE A 168 -9.55 -3.09 -8.46
CA ILE A 168 -8.85 -3.40 -7.21
C ILE A 168 -8.36 -2.11 -6.57
N GLN A 169 -8.35 -2.06 -5.24
CA GLN A 169 -7.73 -0.98 -4.49
C GLN A 169 -6.35 -1.43 -4.01
N VAL A 170 -5.33 -0.64 -4.32
CA VAL A 170 -3.96 -0.87 -3.82
C VAL A 170 -3.51 0.26 -2.91
N LEU A 171 -2.69 -0.05 -1.91
CA LEU A 171 -2.12 0.95 -1.01
C LEU A 171 -1.13 1.84 -1.78
N ASP A 172 -1.23 3.17 -1.60
CA ASP A 172 -0.32 4.15 -2.20
C ASP A 172 1.03 4.18 -1.46
N ILE A 173 1.78 3.09 -1.61
CA ILE A 173 3.12 2.90 -1.06
C ILE A 173 4.10 2.97 -2.22
N ASP A 174 5.06 3.89 -2.14
CA ASP A 174 6.09 4.09 -3.19
C ASP A 174 7.50 3.68 -2.72
N HIS A 175 7.65 3.25 -1.46
CA HIS A 175 8.91 2.90 -0.81
C HIS A 175 9.98 4.01 -0.81
N VAL A 176 9.63 5.23 -1.19
CA VAL A 176 10.53 6.39 -1.26
C VAL A 176 10.05 7.47 -0.29
N ASN A 177 8.80 7.90 -0.42
CA ASN A 177 8.16 8.91 0.42
C ASN A 177 7.19 8.25 1.41
N VAL A 178 6.52 7.18 0.98
CA VAL A 178 5.55 6.41 1.77
C VAL A 178 6.04 4.98 1.90
N GLY A 179 6.48 4.61 3.10
CA GLY A 179 6.93 3.27 3.43
C GLY A 179 5.80 2.35 3.92
N ALA A 180 5.94 1.05 3.68
CA ALA A 180 4.99 0.01 4.11
C ALA A 180 5.02 -0.29 5.63
N TYR A 181 5.34 0.67 6.49
CA TYR A 181 5.62 0.43 7.91
C TYR A 181 4.44 -0.15 8.70
N ILE A 182 3.25 0.46 8.59
CA ILE A 182 2.05 -0.04 9.26
C ILE A 182 1.57 -1.34 8.61
N ARG A 183 1.59 -1.44 7.28
CA ARG A 183 1.28 -2.68 6.56
C ARG A 183 2.16 -3.85 7.01
N ASN A 184 3.47 -3.64 7.06
CA ASN A 184 4.42 -4.67 7.48
C ASN A 184 4.28 -5.02 8.96
N THR A 185 3.88 -4.04 9.78
CA THR A 185 3.57 -4.28 11.19
C THR A 185 2.32 -5.12 11.36
N LEU A 186 1.27 -4.84 10.58
CA LEU A 186 0.03 -5.62 10.56
C LEU A 186 0.32 -7.07 10.17
N ASN A 187 1.11 -7.29 9.11
CA ASN A 187 1.46 -8.61 8.61
C ASN A 187 2.31 -9.48 9.58
N VAL A 188 3.00 -8.87 10.55
CA VAL A 188 3.73 -9.64 11.60
C VAL A 188 2.96 -9.72 12.91
N ASP A 189 1.82 -9.03 13.01
CA ASP A 189 0.91 -9.14 14.14
C ASP A 189 0.23 -10.51 14.10
N LYS A 190 0.03 -11.10 15.27
CA LYS A 190 -0.64 -12.41 15.41
C LYS A 190 -2.09 -12.28 15.87
N ASN A 191 -2.49 -11.06 16.22
CA ASN A 191 -3.86 -10.75 16.55
C ASN A 191 -4.61 -10.44 15.25
N GLU A 192 -5.81 -10.98 15.11
CA GLU A 192 -6.66 -10.78 13.93
C GLU A 192 -7.93 -9.99 14.30
N SER A 193 -8.17 -9.76 15.59
CA SER A 193 -9.38 -9.11 16.07
C SER A 193 -9.14 -8.25 17.32
N ARG A 194 -10.14 -7.44 17.64
CA ARG A 194 -10.20 -6.67 18.89
C ARG A 194 -10.15 -7.56 20.13
N GLN A 195 -10.71 -8.77 20.08
CA GLN A 195 -10.76 -9.68 21.22
C GLN A 195 -9.40 -10.34 21.49
N ASP A 196 -8.61 -10.55 20.43
CA ASP A 196 -7.27 -11.15 20.55
C ASP A 196 -6.23 -10.15 21.08
N ALA A 197 -6.40 -8.88 20.73
CA ALA A 197 -5.52 -7.76 21.07
C ALA A 197 -5.64 -7.27 22.53
#